data_AF-A0A1W1VRT5-F1
#
_entry.id   AF-A0A1W1VRT5-F1
#
_cell.length_a   1.000
_cell.length_b   1.000
_cell.length_c   1.000
_cell.angle_alpha   90.00
_cell.angle_beta   90.00
_cell.angle_gamma   90.00
#
_symmetry.space_group_name_H-M   'P 1'
#
loop_
_entity.id
_entity.type
_entity.pdbx_description
1 polymer ?
#
loop_
_entity_poly.entity_id
_entity_poly.type
_entity_poly.pdbx_seq_one_letter_code
_entity_poly.pdbx_strand_id
1 'polypeptide(L)'
;MNYIVFDLEYNQHFNYSNEKKRTINKHKCPFEIIQIGAIKLDSNFKTISTFDKLVKPIIYKRIHPYVKKITGITKDQLSTEKQFPEIYEEFVEFISPEKCVFCIWGGSDMKELFSNIKYHQLDSTLIPRDYIDIQSYATNQLNFTKGNNVGLSKAVEMFEIPQNNDFHNAFNDAYYTAEIFKLIYNEKIIPKTYNQQNSIRKKSTSPKVDTYRLIKQFEKMFNRNISDEEKKIIKLAYLMGKTNQFTFKAKE
;
A
#
# COMPACT_ATOMS: atom_id res chain seq x y z
N MET A 1 16.74 14.68 -15.67
CA MET A 1 16.24 13.72 -14.65
C MET A 1 14.82 14.13 -14.39
N ASN A 2 13.88 13.21 -14.62
CA ASN A 2 12.45 13.51 -14.44
C ASN A 2 11.90 12.79 -13.22
N TYR A 3 10.85 13.35 -12.62
CA TYR A 3 10.11 12.69 -11.55
C TYR A 3 8.74 12.30 -12.08
N ILE A 4 8.38 11.03 -11.92
CA ILE A 4 7.06 10.51 -12.26
C ILE A 4 6.30 10.36 -10.95
N VAL A 5 5.51 11.37 -10.62
CA VAL A 5 4.59 11.31 -9.48
C VAL A 5 3.37 10.54 -9.93
N PHE A 6 3.04 9.42 -9.29
CA PHE A 6 1.88 8.63 -9.70
C PHE A 6 1.13 8.04 -8.52
N ASP A 7 -0.14 7.77 -8.78
CA ASP A 7 -1.07 7.09 -7.87
C ASP A 7 -1.92 6.08 -8.68
N LEU A 8 -2.55 5.13 -8.00
CA LEU A 8 -3.29 4.04 -8.61
C LEU A 8 -4.60 3.79 -7.86
N GLU A 9 -5.69 3.66 -8.61
CA GLU A 9 -6.91 3.05 -8.09
C GLU A 9 -6.98 1.58 -8.53
N TYR A 10 -7.41 0.71 -7.61
CA TYR A 10 -7.47 -0.72 -7.86
C TYR A 10 -8.77 -1.37 -7.35
N ASN A 11 -9.26 -2.34 -8.11
CA ASN A 11 -10.38 -3.19 -7.76
C ASN A 11 -9.91 -4.49 -7.08
N GLN A 12 -10.79 -5.11 -6.31
CA GLN A 12 -10.49 -6.33 -5.57
C GLN A 12 -11.72 -7.23 -5.48
N HIS A 13 -11.50 -8.48 -5.05
CA HIS A 13 -12.56 -9.45 -4.86
C HIS A 13 -13.62 -8.99 -3.83
N PHE A 14 -14.90 -9.17 -4.14
CA PHE A 14 -16.01 -8.99 -3.20
C PHE A 14 -16.98 -10.18 -3.26
N ASN A 15 -17.40 -10.67 -2.10
CA ASN A 15 -18.37 -11.78 -2.01
C ASN A 15 -19.79 -11.23 -2.08
N TYR A 16 -20.46 -11.34 -3.22
CA TYR A 16 -21.82 -10.80 -3.39
C TYR A 16 -22.96 -11.70 -2.83
N SER A 17 -22.69 -12.99 -2.52
CA SER A 17 -23.51 -13.94 -1.71
C SER A 17 -23.26 -15.40 -2.14
N ASN A 18 -23.30 -16.37 -1.20
CA ASN A 18 -23.35 -17.85 -1.32
C ASN A 18 -22.59 -18.59 -2.46
N GLU A 19 -21.67 -17.94 -3.17
CA GLU A 19 -20.69 -18.63 -3.99
C GLU A 19 -19.79 -19.42 -3.06
N LYS A 20 -20.00 -20.76 -3.04
CA LYS A 20 -19.16 -21.75 -2.34
C LYS A 20 -17.73 -21.26 -2.37
N LYS A 21 -17.11 -21.04 -1.19
CA LYS A 21 -15.71 -20.64 -0.93
C LYS A 21 -14.77 -21.12 -2.05
N ARG A 22 -14.77 -20.44 -3.19
CA ARG A 22 -13.93 -20.78 -4.34
C ARG A 22 -12.62 -20.11 -4.01
N THR A 23 -11.82 -20.84 -3.24
CA THR A 23 -10.37 -20.68 -3.10
C THR A 23 -9.91 -19.22 -3.20
N ILE A 24 -10.12 -18.47 -2.13
CA ILE A 24 -9.62 -17.10 -1.89
C ILE A 24 -8.08 -16.99 -2.08
N ASN A 25 -7.37 -18.12 -2.21
CA ASN A 25 -5.93 -18.24 -2.35
C ASN A 25 -5.38 -18.34 -3.80
N LYS A 26 -6.15 -18.06 -4.86
CA LYS A 26 -5.67 -18.30 -6.25
C LYS A 26 -5.44 -17.07 -7.15
N HIS A 27 -5.74 -15.85 -6.69
CA HIS A 27 -5.49 -14.67 -7.52
C HIS A 27 -4.03 -14.24 -7.37
N LYS A 28 -3.23 -14.46 -8.42
CA LYS A 28 -1.83 -14.00 -8.51
C LYS A 28 -1.70 -12.46 -8.43
N CYS A 29 -2.80 -11.74 -8.65
CA CYS A 29 -2.95 -10.30 -8.52
C CYS A 29 -4.22 -10.02 -7.67
N PRO A 30 -4.08 -9.70 -6.37
CA PRO A 30 -5.21 -9.46 -5.47
C PRO A 30 -5.87 -8.08 -5.66
N PHE A 31 -5.12 -7.13 -6.22
CA PHE A 31 -5.56 -5.76 -6.49
C PHE A 31 -5.30 -5.45 -7.97
N GLU A 32 -6.37 -5.42 -8.76
CA GLU A 32 -6.33 -5.17 -10.20
C GLU A 32 -6.43 -3.66 -10.45
N ILE A 33 -5.47 -3.07 -11.17
CA ILE A 33 -5.47 -1.63 -11.45
C ILE A 33 -6.67 -1.27 -12.35
N ILE A 34 -7.40 -0.23 -11.96
CA ILE A 34 -8.55 0.33 -12.69
C ILE A 34 -8.39 1.80 -13.08
N GLN A 35 -7.40 2.52 -12.52
CA GLN A 35 -6.97 3.84 -12.98
C GLN A 35 -5.48 4.03 -12.71
N ILE A 36 -4.78 4.71 -13.62
CA ILE A 36 -3.42 5.19 -13.46
C ILE A 36 -3.44 6.71 -13.64
N GLY A 37 -3.03 7.43 -12.60
CA GLY A 37 -2.83 8.88 -12.63
C GLY A 37 -1.36 9.20 -12.42
N ALA A 38 -0.78 10.05 -13.27
CA ALA A 38 0.60 10.49 -13.12
C ALA A 38 0.87 11.91 -13.62
N ILE A 39 1.83 12.56 -12.97
CA ILE A 39 2.39 13.86 -13.31
C ILE A 39 3.89 13.69 -13.55
N LYS A 40 4.35 14.08 -14.75
CA LYS A 40 5.78 14.11 -15.10
C LYS A 40 6.32 15.50 -14.81
N LEU A 41 7.28 15.57 -13.89
CA LEU A 41 8.01 16.77 -13.53
C LEU A 41 9.43 16.74 -14.11
N ASP A 42 9.92 17.88 -14.58
CA ASP A 42 11.34 18.05 -14.93
C ASP A 42 12.21 18.25 -13.68
N SER A 43 13.51 18.50 -13.87
CA SER A 43 14.45 18.75 -12.77
C SER A 43 14.20 20.04 -11.98
N ASN A 44 13.41 20.97 -12.54
CA ASN A 44 12.99 22.21 -11.88
C ASN A 44 11.59 22.08 -11.26
N PHE A 45 11.06 20.85 -11.17
CA PHE A 45 9.71 20.53 -10.71
C PHE A 45 8.60 21.19 -11.53
N LYS A 46 8.86 21.56 -12.78
CA LYS A 46 7.81 22.01 -13.69
C LYS A 46 7.10 20.78 -14.26
N THR A 47 5.77 20.83 -14.28
CA THR A 47 4.96 19.82 -14.98
C THR A 47 5.20 19.90 -16.48
N ILE A 48 5.68 18.82 -17.07
CA ILE A 48 5.96 18.72 -18.51
C ILE A 48 5.00 17.76 -19.23
N SER A 49 4.34 16.86 -18.51
CA SER A 49 3.34 15.96 -19.09
C SER A 49 2.44 15.37 -17.98
N THR A 50 1.27 14.89 -18.38
CA THR A 50 0.27 14.26 -17.50
C THR A 50 -0.23 12.95 -18.11
N PHE A 51 -0.65 12.03 -17.26
CA PHE A 51 -1.21 10.74 -17.64
C PHE A 51 -2.43 10.47 -16.76
N ASP A 52 -3.59 10.27 -17.36
CA ASP A 52 -4.82 9.87 -16.66
C ASP A 52 -5.54 8.86 -17.54
N LYS A 53 -5.54 7.60 -17.09
CA LYS A 53 -6.12 6.50 -17.85
C LYS A 53 -6.90 5.58 -16.93
N LEU A 54 -8.14 5.33 -17.30
CA LEU A 54 -8.92 4.21 -16.76
C LEU A 54 -8.48 2.91 -17.42
N VAL A 55 -8.60 1.81 -16.67
CA VAL A 55 -8.15 0.48 -17.11
C VAL A 55 -9.32 -0.50 -17.04
N LYS A 56 -9.57 -1.20 -18.16
CA LYS A 56 -10.61 -2.21 -18.24
C LYS A 56 -10.22 -3.47 -17.44
N PRO A 57 -10.99 -3.84 -16.39
CA PRO A 57 -10.67 -5.00 -15.56
C PRO A 57 -11.03 -6.31 -16.27
N ILE A 58 -10.12 -7.29 -16.17
CA ILE A 58 -10.28 -8.66 -16.66
C ILE A 58 -10.37 -9.70 -15.52
N ILE A 59 -9.79 -9.42 -14.36
CA ILE A 59 -9.76 -10.30 -13.17
C ILE A 59 -11.06 -10.14 -12.39
N TYR A 60 -11.39 -8.91 -12.01
CA TYR A 60 -12.54 -8.54 -11.18
C TYR A 60 -13.52 -7.69 -11.97
N LYS A 61 -14.35 -8.33 -12.80
CA LYS A 61 -15.32 -7.67 -13.70
C LYS A 61 -16.43 -6.89 -12.98
N ARG A 62 -16.60 -7.07 -11.67
CA ARG A 62 -17.52 -6.30 -10.82
C ARG A 62 -16.72 -5.41 -9.90
N ILE A 63 -17.07 -4.13 -9.83
CA ILE A 63 -16.41 -3.17 -8.95
C ILE A 63 -16.87 -3.40 -7.51
N HIS A 64 -15.90 -3.62 -6.63
CA HIS A 64 -16.14 -3.77 -5.19
C HIS A 64 -16.95 -2.56 -4.68
N PRO A 65 -18.03 -2.75 -3.89
CA PRO A 65 -18.93 -1.65 -3.53
C PRO A 65 -18.24 -0.48 -2.81
N TYR A 66 -17.29 -0.78 -1.92
CA TYR A 66 -16.45 0.23 -1.28
C TYR A 66 -15.58 1.01 -2.27
N VAL A 67 -14.91 0.34 -3.22
CA VAL A 67 -14.09 0.99 -4.25
C VAL A 67 -14.96 1.92 -5.10
N LYS A 68 -16.12 1.45 -5.56
CA LYS A 68 -17.10 2.28 -6.28
C LYS A 68 -17.53 3.50 -5.46
N LYS A 69 -17.74 3.33 -4.15
CA LYS A 69 -18.18 4.40 -3.26
C LYS A 69 -17.12 5.51 -3.11
N ILE A 70 -15.85 5.14 -2.95
CA ILE A 70 -14.79 6.12 -2.72
C ILE A 70 -14.29 6.76 -4.02
N THR A 71 -14.15 5.97 -5.10
CA THR A 71 -13.59 6.46 -6.38
C THR A 71 -14.63 7.02 -7.33
N GLY A 72 -15.90 6.68 -7.14
CA GLY A 72 -16.96 6.94 -8.12
C GLY A 72 -16.86 6.09 -9.40
N ILE A 73 -15.78 5.33 -9.61
CA ILE A 73 -15.54 4.56 -10.83
C ILE A 73 -16.59 3.45 -10.96
N THR A 74 -17.25 3.45 -12.13
CA THR A 74 -18.30 2.50 -12.47
C THR A 74 -17.81 1.46 -13.48
N LYS A 75 -18.46 0.29 -13.49
CA LYS A 75 -18.17 -0.75 -14.49
C LYS A 75 -18.36 -0.24 -15.92
N ASP A 76 -19.36 0.61 -16.14
CA ASP A 76 -19.72 1.09 -17.47
C ASP A 76 -18.62 2.00 -18.03
N GLN A 77 -18.08 2.90 -17.19
CA GLN A 77 -16.90 3.71 -17.54
C GLN A 77 -15.70 2.84 -17.94
N LEU A 78 -15.43 1.75 -17.21
CA LEU A 78 -14.27 0.88 -17.51
C LEU A 78 -14.50 -0.06 -18.71
N SER A 79 -15.74 -0.23 -19.17
CA SER A 79 -16.08 -1.26 -20.15
C SER A 79 -15.55 -0.97 -21.57
N THR A 80 -15.39 0.31 -21.88
CA THR A 80 -14.92 0.86 -23.16
C THR A 80 -13.41 1.12 -23.19
N GLU A 81 -12.75 1.05 -22.03
CA GLU A 81 -11.33 1.35 -21.89
C GLU A 81 -10.44 0.21 -22.41
N LYS A 82 -9.16 0.53 -22.60
CA LYS A 82 -8.14 -0.45 -22.94
C LYS A 82 -7.77 -1.32 -21.73
N GLN A 83 -7.26 -2.52 -22.00
CA GLN A 83 -6.79 -3.40 -20.94
C GLN A 83 -5.42 -2.96 -20.42
N PHE A 84 -5.04 -3.45 -19.24
CA PHE A 84 -3.78 -3.08 -18.58
C PHE A 84 -2.53 -3.23 -19.48
N PRO A 85 -2.34 -4.28 -20.30
CA PRO A 85 -1.18 -4.37 -21.19
C PRO A 85 -1.02 -3.20 -22.16
N GLU A 86 -2.10 -2.72 -22.76
CA GLU A 86 -2.06 -1.61 -23.71
C GLU A 86 -1.82 -0.27 -22.99
N ILE A 87 -2.48 -0.05 -21.85
CA ILE A 87 -2.25 1.15 -21.02
C ILE A 87 -0.84 1.15 -20.44
N TYR A 88 -0.27 -0.02 -20.15
CA TYR A 88 1.10 -0.16 -19.69
C TYR A 88 2.12 0.28 -20.75
N GLU A 89 1.91 -0.07 -22.02
CA GLU A 89 2.73 0.42 -23.13
C GLU A 89 2.68 1.95 -23.23
N GLU A 90 1.47 2.53 -23.20
CA GLU A 90 1.29 3.99 -23.16
C GLU A 90 2.00 4.63 -21.94
N PHE A 91 1.97 3.96 -20.78
CA PHE A 91 2.63 4.44 -19.57
C PHE A 91 4.16 4.37 -19.68
N VAL A 92 4.71 3.33 -20.31
CA VAL A 92 6.16 3.23 -20.59
C VAL A 92 6.62 4.33 -21.54
N GLU A 93 5.84 4.64 -22.58
CA GLU A 93 6.10 5.76 -23.49
C GLU A 93 6.09 7.10 -22.75
N PHE A 94 5.12 7.29 -21.85
CA PHE A 94 5.02 8.49 -21.00
C PHE A 94 6.26 8.67 -20.10
N ILE A 95 6.81 7.59 -19.55
CA ILE A 95 7.98 7.61 -18.67
C ILE A 95 9.27 7.92 -19.45
N SER A 96 9.43 7.26 -20.60
CA SER A 96 10.61 7.30 -21.46
C SER A 96 10.85 8.68 -22.11
N PRO A 97 12.02 8.93 -22.74
CA PRO A 97 13.25 8.13 -22.75
C PRO A 97 14.24 8.49 -21.64
N GLU A 98 13.98 9.57 -20.89
CA GLU A 98 14.93 10.08 -19.92
C GLU A 98 14.94 9.26 -18.63
N LYS A 99 16.09 9.21 -17.97
CA LYS A 99 16.19 8.65 -16.62
C LYS A 99 15.23 9.39 -15.69
N CYS A 100 14.42 8.61 -14.98
CA CYS A 100 13.42 9.14 -14.08
C CYS A 100 13.33 8.35 -12.77
N VAL A 101 12.75 9.01 -11.77
CA VAL A 101 12.50 8.48 -10.43
C VAL A 101 11.00 8.52 -10.18
N PHE A 102 10.47 7.44 -9.63
CA PHE A 102 9.07 7.36 -9.25
C PHE A 102 8.82 8.07 -7.92
N CYS A 103 7.69 8.74 -7.79
CA CYS A 103 7.31 9.48 -6.59
C CYS A 103 5.90 9.03 -6.21
N ILE A 104 5.72 8.54 -4.98
CA ILE A 104 4.48 7.91 -4.53
C ILE A 104 4.06 8.42 -3.16
N TRP A 105 2.76 8.33 -2.86
CA TRP A 105 2.22 8.59 -1.53
C TRP A 105 2.08 7.30 -0.71
N GLY A 106 3.22 6.75 -0.30
CA GLY A 106 3.29 5.46 0.39
C GLY A 106 3.61 4.28 -0.55
N GLY A 107 4.08 3.17 0.01
CA GLY A 107 4.66 2.06 -0.76
C GLY A 107 3.68 1.10 -1.47
N SER A 108 2.36 1.33 -1.37
CA SER A 108 1.34 0.45 -1.95
C SER A 108 1.40 0.41 -3.48
N ASP A 109 1.51 1.57 -4.12
CA ASP A 109 1.27 1.70 -5.55
C ASP A 109 2.42 1.08 -6.36
N MET A 110 3.65 1.21 -5.87
CA MET A 110 4.79 0.45 -6.40
C MET A 110 4.53 -1.06 -6.35
N LYS A 111 4.05 -1.57 -5.21
CA LYS A 111 3.79 -3.01 -5.05
C LYS A 111 2.70 -3.48 -6.01
N GLU A 112 1.61 -2.74 -6.13
CA GLU A 112 0.49 -3.15 -6.98
C GLU A 112 0.80 -2.96 -8.47
N LEU A 113 1.54 -1.93 -8.88
CA LEU A 113 2.05 -1.79 -10.25
C LEU A 113 2.85 -3.02 -10.66
N PHE A 114 3.87 -3.39 -9.88
CA PHE A 114 4.70 -4.56 -10.17
C PHE A 114 3.93 -5.90 -10.07
N SER A 115 2.92 -5.99 -9.21
CA SER A 115 2.02 -7.14 -9.10
C SER A 115 1.22 -7.34 -10.40
N ASN A 116 0.65 -6.26 -10.94
CA ASN A 116 -0.12 -6.27 -12.19
C ASN A 116 0.78 -6.56 -13.39
N ILE A 117 1.95 -5.92 -13.50
CA ILE A 117 2.96 -6.22 -14.53
C ILE A 117 3.30 -7.72 -14.55
N LYS A 118 3.57 -8.30 -13.37
CA LYS A 118 3.89 -9.73 -13.24
C LYS A 118 2.71 -10.63 -13.62
N TYR A 119 1.49 -10.24 -13.27
CA TYR A 119 0.28 -11.00 -13.61
C TYR A 119 0.06 -11.07 -15.12
N HIS A 120 0.24 -9.94 -15.81
CA HIS A 120 0.10 -9.82 -17.26
C HIS A 120 1.34 -10.28 -18.04
N GLN A 121 2.39 -10.75 -17.37
CA GLN A 121 3.65 -11.21 -17.99
C GLN A 121 4.35 -10.12 -18.82
N LEU A 122 4.29 -8.88 -18.35
CA LEU A 122 4.88 -7.70 -19.00
C LEU A 122 6.32 -7.48 -18.51
N ASP A 123 7.12 -6.77 -19.30
CA ASP A 123 8.53 -6.54 -19.02
C ASP A 123 8.75 -5.47 -17.93
N SER A 124 8.92 -5.91 -16.70
CA SER A 124 9.19 -5.03 -15.56
C SER A 124 10.49 -4.22 -15.64
N THR A 125 11.39 -4.48 -16.60
CA THR A 125 12.64 -3.73 -16.76
C THR A 125 12.45 -2.35 -17.38
N LEU A 126 11.31 -2.14 -18.05
CA LEU A 126 10.92 -0.85 -18.62
C LEU A 126 10.46 0.17 -17.57
N ILE A 127 10.25 -0.27 -16.33
CA ILE A 127 9.80 0.57 -15.21
C ILE A 127 10.97 0.93 -14.30
N PRO A 128 11.14 2.22 -13.95
CA PRO A 128 12.09 2.66 -12.95
C PRO A 128 11.94 1.91 -11.63
N ARG A 129 13.08 1.54 -11.04
CA ARG A 129 13.12 0.94 -9.70
C ARG A 129 13.39 1.97 -8.62
N ASP A 130 14.01 3.08 -8.95
CA ASP A 130 14.28 4.14 -8.00
C ASP A 130 12.99 4.91 -7.72
N TYR A 131 12.67 5.07 -6.44
CA TYR A 131 11.47 5.75 -5.99
C TYR A 131 11.69 6.60 -4.74
N ILE A 132 10.83 7.60 -4.57
CA ILE A 132 10.72 8.48 -3.42
C ILE A 132 9.34 8.26 -2.81
N ASP A 133 9.32 7.90 -1.52
CA ASP A 133 8.11 7.83 -0.72
C ASP A 133 7.84 9.20 -0.08
N ILE A 134 7.06 10.03 -0.79
CA ILE A 134 6.76 11.42 -0.39
C ILE A 134 6.04 11.44 0.95
N GLN A 135 5.16 10.49 1.21
CA GLN A 135 4.42 10.38 2.47
C GLN A 135 5.38 10.31 3.67
N SER A 136 6.46 9.53 3.56
CA SER A 136 7.45 9.41 4.63
C SER A 136 8.17 10.75 4.91
N TYR A 137 8.46 11.54 3.87
CA TYR A 137 9.12 12.84 4.04
C TYR A 137 8.14 13.89 4.59
N ALA A 138 6.92 13.94 4.05
CA ALA A 138 5.85 14.82 4.53
C ALA A 138 5.51 14.56 6.01
N THR A 139 5.39 13.28 6.40
CA THR A 139 5.13 12.88 7.80
C THR A 139 6.20 13.42 8.75
N ASN A 140 7.47 13.34 8.37
CA ASN A 140 8.58 13.86 9.17
C ASN A 140 8.56 15.38 9.26
N GLN A 141 8.28 16.09 8.16
CA GLN A 141 8.24 17.55 8.13
C GLN A 141 7.08 18.12 8.95
N LEU A 142 5.93 17.43 8.96
CA LEU A 142 4.75 17.80 9.75
C LEU A 142 4.82 17.33 11.22
N ASN A 143 5.96 16.80 11.68
CA ASN A 143 6.20 16.33 13.06
C ASN A 143 5.20 15.28 13.56
N PHE A 144 4.66 14.43 12.68
CA PHE A 144 3.83 13.31 13.11
C PHE A 144 4.65 12.24 13.83
N THR A 145 4.03 11.55 14.79
CA THR A 145 4.69 10.51 15.58
C THR A 145 5.12 9.34 14.68
N LYS A 146 6.34 8.84 14.91
CA LYS A 146 6.92 7.71 14.17
C LYS A 146 5.98 6.50 14.26
N GLY A 147 5.41 6.09 13.12
CA GLY A 147 4.43 5.00 13.02
C GLY A 147 3.02 5.44 12.62
N ASN A 148 2.74 6.75 12.61
CA ASN A 148 1.50 7.34 12.12
C ASN A 148 1.79 8.15 10.85
N ASN A 149 1.81 7.49 9.69
CA ASN A 149 1.95 8.19 8.42
C ASN A 149 0.74 9.09 8.16
N VAL A 150 0.98 10.31 7.68
CA VAL A 150 -0.09 11.26 7.35
C VAL A 150 -0.80 10.81 6.05
N GLY A 151 -2.14 10.82 6.06
CA GLY A 151 -2.93 10.61 4.86
C GLY A 151 -2.81 11.79 3.89
N LEU A 152 -2.98 11.54 2.58
CA LEU A 152 -2.79 12.59 1.56
C LEU A 152 -3.69 13.79 1.80
N SER A 153 -4.99 13.56 2.00
CA SER A 153 -5.96 14.64 2.27
C SER A 153 -5.58 15.49 3.48
N LYS A 154 -5.10 14.85 4.56
CA LYS A 154 -4.66 15.58 5.74
C LYS A 154 -3.41 16.39 5.48
N ALA A 155 -2.47 15.87 4.69
CA ALA A 155 -1.27 16.62 4.32
C ALA A 155 -1.60 17.81 3.42
N VAL A 156 -2.48 17.65 2.43
CA VAL A 156 -2.97 18.73 1.56
C VAL A 156 -3.57 19.87 2.39
N GLU A 157 -4.39 19.54 3.39
CA GLU A 157 -4.93 20.51 4.35
C GLU A 157 -3.82 21.22 5.14
N MET A 158 -2.86 20.47 5.69
CA MET A 158 -1.80 21.03 6.54
C MET A 158 -0.75 21.87 5.79
N PHE A 159 -0.56 21.59 4.49
CA PHE A 159 0.27 22.40 3.59
C PHE A 159 -0.51 23.53 2.92
N GLU A 160 -1.79 23.73 3.28
CA GLU A 160 -2.65 24.81 2.76
C GLU A 160 -2.79 24.80 1.22
N ILE A 161 -2.75 23.61 0.62
CA ILE A 161 -2.91 23.45 -0.83
C ILE A 161 -4.41 23.55 -1.17
N PRO A 162 -4.80 24.37 -2.18
CA PRO A 162 -6.20 24.50 -2.59
C PRO A 162 -6.84 23.15 -2.99
N GLN A 163 -7.93 22.80 -2.30
CA GLN A 163 -8.68 21.57 -2.52
C GLN A 163 -9.77 21.76 -3.58
N ASN A 164 -9.35 21.83 -4.84
CA ASN A 164 -10.27 22.02 -5.98
C ASN A 164 -10.74 20.70 -6.61
N ASN A 165 -10.13 19.57 -6.24
CA ASN A 165 -10.35 18.27 -6.85
C ASN A 165 -10.68 17.22 -5.78
N ASP A 166 -11.45 16.21 -6.16
CA ASP A 166 -11.81 15.10 -5.27
C ASP A 166 -10.64 14.14 -5.05
N PHE A 167 -10.53 13.61 -3.82
CA PHE A 167 -9.63 12.50 -3.47
C PHE A 167 -10.18 11.16 -3.96
N HIS A 168 -9.34 10.12 -3.99
CA HIS A 168 -9.66 8.79 -4.52
C HIS A 168 -9.92 8.80 -6.03
N ASN A 169 -9.19 9.68 -6.70
CA ASN A 169 -9.02 9.71 -8.14
C ASN A 169 -7.51 9.75 -8.36
N ALA A 170 -6.97 8.72 -9.02
CA ALA A 170 -5.53 8.55 -9.14
C ALA A 170 -4.82 9.78 -9.72
N PHE A 171 -5.45 10.49 -10.67
CA PHE A 171 -4.85 11.67 -11.28
C PHE A 171 -4.81 12.86 -10.32
N ASN A 172 -5.90 13.11 -9.60
CA ASN A 172 -5.97 14.16 -8.59
C ASN A 172 -5.01 13.89 -7.43
N ASP A 173 -4.91 12.64 -6.99
CA ASP A 173 -4.02 12.23 -5.91
C ASP A 173 -2.54 12.33 -6.32
N ALA A 174 -2.21 11.99 -7.57
CA ALA A 174 -0.89 12.26 -8.15
C ALA A 174 -0.59 13.77 -8.25
N TYR A 175 -1.58 14.60 -8.60
CA TYR A 175 -1.45 16.06 -8.62
C TYR A 175 -1.14 16.61 -7.22
N TYR A 176 -1.94 16.25 -6.21
CA TYR A 176 -1.71 16.70 -4.83
C TYR A 176 -0.37 16.23 -4.28
N THR A 177 0.00 15.00 -4.59
CA THR A 177 1.31 14.44 -4.24
C THR A 177 2.44 15.25 -4.89
N ALA A 178 2.27 15.68 -6.14
CA ALA A 178 3.25 16.50 -6.85
C ALA A 178 3.38 17.91 -6.25
N GLU A 179 2.26 18.54 -5.87
CA GLU A 179 2.27 19.84 -5.19
C GLU A 179 2.96 19.77 -3.82
N ILE A 180 2.65 18.74 -3.03
CA ILE A 180 3.37 18.51 -1.76
C ILE A 180 4.85 18.28 -2.02
N PHE A 181 5.20 17.47 -3.03
CA PHE A 181 6.60 17.20 -3.37
C PHE A 181 7.38 18.48 -3.67
N LYS A 182 6.81 19.38 -4.46
CA LYS A 182 7.39 20.70 -4.76
C LYS A 182 7.67 21.53 -3.51
N LEU A 183 6.76 21.48 -2.52
CA LEU A 183 6.88 22.24 -1.27
C LEU A 183 7.91 21.67 -0.31
N ILE A 184 8.02 20.34 -0.22
CA ILE A 184 8.87 19.67 0.77
C ILE A 184 10.27 19.34 0.26
N TYR A 185 10.50 19.47 -1.05
CA TYR A 185 11.75 19.02 -1.66
C TYR A 185 12.97 19.71 -1.05
N ASN A 186 13.98 18.91 -0.74
CA ASN A 186 15.30 19.36 -0.32
C ASN A 186 16.35 18.27 -0.62
N GLU A 187 17.63 18.63 -0.54
CA GLU A 187 18.76 17.75 -0.89
C GLU A 187 18.84 16.45 -0.06
N LYS A 188 18.12 16.35 1.07
CA LYS A 188 18.07 15.13 1.90
C LYS A 188 17.07 14.11 1.39
N ILE A 189 16.23 14.46 0.42
CA ILE A 189 15.35 13.51 -0.26
C ILE A 189 16.18 12.70 -1.23
N ILE A 190 16.37 11.42 -0.91
CA ILE A 190 17.22 10.51 -1.68
C ILE A 190 16.34 9.36 -2.17
N PRO A 191 16.34 9.06 -3.49
CA PRO A 191 15.65 7.91 -4.03
C PRO A 191 16.12 6.61 -3.40
N LYS A 192 15.18 5.70 -3.13
CA LYS A 192 15.43 4.32 -2.72
C LYS A 192 15.21 3.41 -3.90
N THR A 193 15.94 2.31 -3.99
CA THR A 193 15.70 1.29 -5.04
C THR A 193 14.67 0.27 -4.54
N TYR A 194 13.60 0.10 -5.29
CA TYR A 194 12.54 -0.87 -5.01
C TYR A 194 13.01 -2.30 -5.31
N ASN A 195 12.96 -3.15 -4.29
CA ASN A 195 13.25 -4.58 -4.40
C ASN A 195 12.00 -5.42 -4.09
N GLN A 196 11.45 -6.05 -5.12
CA GLN A 196 10.26 -6.92 -5.01
C GLN A 196 10.44 -8.06 -4.00
N GLN A 197 11.66 -8.59 -3.84
CA GLN A 197 11.93 -9.74 -2.97
C GLN A 197 11.74 -9.40 -1.48
N ASN A 198 11.94 -8.13 -1.09
CA ASN A 198 11.76 -7.67 0.29
C ASN A 198 10.29 -7.38 0.66
N SER A 199 9.39 -7.30 -0.34
CA SER A 199 7.95 -7.04 -0.10
C SER A 199 7.22 -8.26 0.47
N ILE A 200 7.79 -9.45 0.33
CA ILE A 200 7.38 -10.63 1.06
C ILE A 200 7.95 -10.47 2.47
N ARG A 201 7.24 -9.74 3.34
CA ARG A 201 7.40 -9.93 4.78
C ARG A 201 7.26 -11.44 5.01
N LYS A 202 8.37 -12.15 5.26
CA LYS A 202 8.31 -13.41 5.97
C LYS A 202 7.51 -13.07 7.22
N LYS A 203 6.24 -13.46 7.28
CA LYS A 203 5.48 -13.46 8.53
C LYS A 203 6.41 -14.17 9.49
N SER A 204 7.01 -13.43 10.43
CA SER A 204 7.68 -14.10 11.52
C SER A 204 6.55 -14.90 12.14
N THR A 205 6.60 -16.22 11.99
CA THR A 205 5.70 -17.10 12.70
C THR A 205 6.15 -17.02 14.13
N SER A 206 5.79 -15.93 14.82
CA SER A 206 6.01 -15.86 16.24
C SER A 206 5.30 -17.08 16.83
N PRO A 207 6.01 -17.94 17.58
CA PRO A 207 5.41 -19.14 18.12
C PRO A 207 4.16 -18.74 18.91
N LYS A 208 3.03 -19.37 18.59
CA LYS A 208 1.78 -19.19 19.33
C LYS A 208 1.77 -20.17 20.49
N VAL A 209 1.30 -19.72 21.65
CA VAL A 209 1.13 -20.61 22.81
C VAL A 209 -0.07 -21.50 22.59
N ASP A 210 0.16 -22.81 22.72
CA ASP A 210 -0.91 -23.79 22.88
C ASP A 210 -1.48 -23.66 24.30
N THR A 211 -2.54 -22.87 24.42
CA THR A 211 -3.21 -22.60 25.70
C THR A 211 -3.76 -23.88 26.32
N TYR A 212 -4.22 -24.83 25.50
CA TYR A 212 -4.82 -26.06 26.01
C TYR A 212 -3.78 -26.93 26.71
N ARG A 213 -2.62 -27.15 26.06
CA ARG A 213 -1.51 -27.89 26.67
C ARG A 213 -0.95 -27.20 27.90
N LEU A 214 -0.87 -25.87 27.87
CA LEU A 214 -0.45 -25.07 29.03
C LEU A 214 -1.36 -25.33 30.23
N ILE A 215 -2.68 -25.18 30.08
CA ILE A 215 -3.63 -25.39 31.18
C ILE A 215 -3.59 -26.84 31.67
N LYS A 216 -3.56 -27.83 30.77
CA LYS A 216 -3.41 -29.24 31.17
C LYS A 216 -2.17 -29.51 32.00
N GLN A 217 -1.06 -28.83 31.70
CA GLN A 217 0.17 -28.97 32.48
C GLN A 217 0.00 -28.41 33.90
N PHE A 218 -0.66 -27.27 34.05
CA PHE A 218 -1.01 -26.73 35.38
C PHE A 218 -1.95 -27.68 36.14
N GLU A 219 -3.00 -28.20 35.48
CA GLU A 219 -3.92 -29.16 36.10
C GLU A 219 -3.19 -30.40 36.62
N LYS A 220 -2.23 -30.91 35.83
CA LYS A 220 -1.38 -32.04 36.22
C LYS A 220 -0.46 -31.71 37.40
N MET A 221 0.20 -30.55 37.37
CA MET A 221 1.17 -30.15 38.41
C MET A 221 0.49 -29.90 39.77
N PHE A 222 -0.72 -29.33 39.76
CA PHE A 222 -1.47 -29.03 40.98
C PHE A 222 -2.51 -30.09 41.33
N ASN A 223 -2.59 -31.17 40.54
CA ASN A 223 -3.55 -32.27 40.68
C ASN A 223 -5.00 -31.81 40.93
N ARG A 224 -5.42 -30.77 40.21
CA ARG A 224 -6.76 -30.18 40.30
C ARG A 224 -7.14 -29.47 39.02
N ASN A 225 -8.43 -29.27 38.81
CA ASN A 225 -8.90 -28.42 37.71
C ASN A 225 -8.55 -26.95 37.97
N ILE A 226 -8.21 -26.24 36.90
CA ILE A 226 -7.92 -24.81 36.94
C ILE A 226 -9.22 -24.04 36.62
N SER A 227 -9.58 -23.07 37.47
CA SER A 227 -10.78 -22.26 37.29
C SER A 227 -10.64 -21.32 36.08
N ASP A 228 -11.77 -20.79 35.59
CA ASP A 228 -11.72 -19.86 34.46
C ASP A 228 -11.04 -18.52 34.79
N GLU A 229 -11.06 -18.11 36.05
CA GLU A 229 -10.30 -16.96 36.55
C GLU A 229 -8.80 -17.25 36.52
N GLU A 230 -8.38 -18.42 37.01
CA GLU A 230 -6.97 -18.83 37.00
C GLU A 230 -6.43 -18.98 35.58
N LYS A 231 -7.24 -19.50 34.64
CA LYS A 231 -6.89 -19.52 33.21
C LYS A 231 -6.65 -18.11 32.66
N LYS A 232 -7.43 -17.11 33.08
CA LYS A 232 -7.22 -15.71 32.68
C LYS A 232 -5.93 -15.14 33.27
N ILE A 233 -5.66 -15.41 34.55
CA ILE A 233 -4.43 -14.98 35.22
C ILE A 233 -3.19 -15.57 34.55
N ILE A 234 -3.20 -16.87 34.25
CA ILE A 234 -2.09 -17.57 33.55
C ILE A 234 -1.83 -16.95 32.17
N LYS A 235 -2.89 -16.66 31.40
CA LYS A 235 -2.76 -16.00 30.10
C LYS A 235 -2.19 -14.58 30.23
N LEU A 236 -2.66 -13.82 31.22
CA LEU A 236 -2.22 -12.45 31.46
C LEU A 236 -0.74 -12.41 31.84
N ALA A 237 -0.30 -13.28 32.76
CA ALA A 237 1.10 -13.43 33.14
C ALA A 237 1.99 -13.78 31.94
N TYR A 238 1.54 -14.70 31.07
CA TYR A 238 2.26 -15.02 29.84
C TYR A 238 2.40 -13.80 28.90
N LEU A 239 1.32 -13.02 28.71
CA LEU A 239 1.35 -11.82 27.88
C LEU A 239 2.28 -10.75 28.44
N MET A 240 2.25 -10.53 29.75
CA MET A 240 3.13 -9.60 30.46
C MET A 240 4.62 -9.99 30.36
N GLY A 241 4.92 -11.30 30.39
CA GLY A 241 6.27 -11.81 30.12
C GLY A 241 6.71 -11.57 28.67
N LYS A 242 5.80 -11.78 27.70
CA LYS A 242 6.10 -11.56 26.28
C LYS A 242 6.39 -10.10 25.93
N THR A 243 5.78 -9.16 26.64
CA THR A 243 6.02 -7.72 26.45
C THR A 243 7.27 -7.23 27.18
N ASN A 244 8.01 -8.10 27.89
CA ASN A 244 9.16 -7.73 28.71
C ASN A 244 8.82 -6.63 29.74
N GLN A 245 7.54 -6.50 30.10
CA GLN A 245 7.02 -5.40 30.90
C GLN A 245 7.67 -5.31 32.29
N PHE A 246 8.11 -6.46 32.81
CA PHE A 246 8.69 -6.59 34.15
C PHE A 246 10.10 -7.19 34.13
N THR A 247 10.75 -7.24 32.97
CA THR A 247 12.15 -7.70 32.88
C THR A 247 13.10 -6.52 33.02
N PHE A 248 14.10 -6.64 33.90
CA PHE A 248 15.22 -5.70 33.98
C PHE A 248 16.51 -6.41 33.54
N LYS A 249 17.45 -5.65 32.98
CA LYS A 249 18.79 -6.17 32.73
C LYS A 249 19.56 -6.16 34.05
N ALA A 250 20.05 -7.31 34.48
CA ALA A 250 21.03 -7.36 35.55
C ALA A 250 22.29 -6.58 35.10
N LYS A 251 22.86 -5.75 35.98
CA LYS A 251 24.19 -5.22 35.77
C LYS A 251 25.18 -6.37 36.04
N GLU A 252 26.04 -6.66 35.05
CA GLU A 252 27.24 -7.47 35.27
C GLU A 252 28.18 -6.79 36.28
#